data_AF-A0A521IH03-F1
#
_entry.id   AF-A0A521IH03-F1
#
_cell.length_a   1.000
_cell.length_b   1.000
_cell.length_c   1.000
_cell.angle_alpha   90.00
_cell.angle_beta   90.00
_cell.angle_gamma   90.00
#
_symmetry.space_group_name_H-M   'P 1'
#
loop_
_entity.id
_entity.type
_entity.pdbx_description
1 polymer ?
#
loop_
_entity_poly.entity_id
_entity_poly.type
_entity_poly.pdbx_seq_one_letter_code
_entity_poly.pdbx_strand_id
1 'polypeptide(L)'
;MSVTRFASVLLMFLLVPALLFGAITATYTPEPYLHFEVQPGPYTSDTVLGAKLGTLEAFTDGEEIYSPAWGSTSENFWPAYVSGPMRFYPGGPLIQWTYEFHIMSVAYRHGYPGQPTITKVDYPYSPIIDNGPIQVKVSPFRVELYLVNTDSTNRNIKVKPPELPASYFEPNEVYTLTPMFNPVYSFVVANQKGTKVNEMMNWWDGEP
;
A
#
# COMPACT_ATOMS: atom_id res chain seq x y z
N MET A 1 23.01 -47.51 -17.32
CA MET A 1 22.47 -46.17 -17.67
C MET A 1 23.65 -45.35 -18.22
N SER A 2 23.60 -44.76 -19.42
CA SER A 2 24.74 -43.98 -19.92
C SER A 2 24.94 -42.71 -19.08
N VAL A 3 26.18 -42.28 -18.90
CA VAL A 3 26.54 -41.07 -18.13
C VAL A 3 25.77 -39.84 -18.63
N THR A 4 25.52 -39.76 -19.94
CA THR A 4 24.68 -38.74 -20.58
C THR A 4 23.23 -38.77 -20.11
N ARG A 5 22.60 -39.96 -20.01
CA ARG A 5 21.22 -40.07 -19.49
C ARG A 5 21.13 -39.71 -18.01
N PHE A 6 22.15 -40.03 -17.22
CA PHE A 6 22.19 -39.68 -15.79
C PHE A 6 22.34 -38.17 -15.59
N ALA A 7 23.22 -37.51 -16.36
CA ALA A 7 23.40 -36.07 -16.34
C ALA A 7 22.14 -35.30 -16.78
N SER A 8 21.45 -35.75 -17.83
CA SER A 8 20.21 -35.12 -18.29
C SER A 8 19.07 -35.21 -17.26
N VAL A 9 18.93 -36.35 -16.59
CA VAL A 9 17.92 -36.53 -15.53
C VAL A 9 18.23 -35.68 -14.31
N LEU A 10 19.50 -35.63 -13.89
CA LEU A 10 19.93 -34.77 -12.78
C LEU A 10 19.71 -33.28 -13.09
N LEU A 11 20.01 -32.84 -14.31
CA LEU A 11 19.81 -31.46 -14.75
C LEU A 11 18.33 -31.09 -14.82
N MET A 12 17.46 -32.00 -15.31
CA MET A 12 16.01 -31.81 -15.25
C MET A 12 15.51 -31.72 -13.81
N PHE A 13 15.95 -32.60 -12.91
CA PHE A 13 15.56 -32.55 -11.49
C PHE A 13 16.06 -31.29 -10.77
N LEU A 14 17.15 -30.68 -11.22
CA LEU A 14 17.67 -29.41 -10.67
C LEU A 14 16.97 -28.18 -11.24
N LEU A 15 16.49 -28.22 -12.49
CA LEU A 15 15.81 -27.10 -13.16
C LEU A 15 14.29 -27.09 -12.95
N VAL A 16 13.66 -28.27 -12.76
CA VAL A 16 12.21 -28.38 -12.55
C VAL A 16 11.73 -27.61 -11.29
N PRO A 17 12.43 -27.61 -10.14
CA PRO A 17 12.03 -26.81 -8.98
C PRO A 17 12.09 -25.30 -9.23
N ALA A 18 12.98 -24.83 -10.11
CA ALA A 18 13.11 -23.42 -10.49
C ALA A 18 12.03 -22.97 -11.51
N LEU A 19 11.33 -23.91 -12.14
CA LEU A 19 10.29 -23.67 -13.15
C LEU A 19 8.86 -23.86 -12.60
N LEU A 20 8.71 -24.36 -11.37
CA LEU A 20 7.41 -24.76 -10.79
C LEU A 20 6.77 -23.69 -9.88
N PHE A 21 7.39 -22.53 -9.73
CA PHE A 21 6.79 -21.39 -9.04
C PHE A 21 6.87 -20.20 -9.99
N GLY A 22 5.73 -19.76 -10.52
CA GLY A 22 5.71 -18.50 -11.26
C GLY A 22 6.19 -17.38 -10.34
N ALA A 23 7.23 -16.68 -10.78
CA ALA A 23 7.81 -15.62 -9.98
C ALA A 23 6.81 -14.47 -9.89
N ILE A 24 6.60 -13.97 -8.67
CA ILE A 24 5.96 -12.67 -8.44
C ILE A 24 7.09 -11.69 -8.19
N THR A 25 7.25 -10.73 -9.10
CA THR A 25 8.24 -9.67 -8.98
C THR A 25 7.51 -8.39 -8.62
N ALA A 26 7.75 -7.85 -7.42
CA ALA A 26 7.20 -6.58 -6.97
C ALA A 26 8.28 -5.50 -6.95
N THR A 27 8.01 -4.37 -7.61
CA THR A 27 8.91 -3.21 -7.62
C THR A 27 8.19 -2.01 -7.02
N TYR A 28 8.80 -1.34 -6.04
CA TYR A 28 8.30 -0.08 -5.50
C TYR A 28 9.12 1.09 -6.05
N THR A 29 8.43 2.04 -6.66
CA THR A 29 9.00 3.30 -7.14
C THR A 29 8.49 4.44 -6.24
N PRO A 30 9.33 5.02 -5.36
CA PRO A 30 8.93 6.16 -4.54
C PRO A 30 8.76 7.42 -5.41
N GLU A 31 7.87 8.31 -5.01
CA GLU A 31 7.83 9.65 -5.59
C GLU A 31 9.10 10.42 -5.18
N PRO A 32 9.77 11.13 -6.10
CA PRO A 32 11.00 11.85 -5.79
C PRO A 32 10.75 13.04 -4.85
N TYR A 33 9.53 13.56 -4.85
CA TYR A 33 9.08 14.67 -4.00
C TYR A 33 7.64 14.43 -3.58
N LEU A 34 7.31 14.79 -2.35
CA LEU A 34 5.93 14.75 -1.86
C LEU A 34 5.27 16.10 -2.12
N HIS A 35 4.37 16.13 -3.09
CA HIS A 35 3.54 17.29 -3.39
C HIS A 35 2.16 17.09 -2.78
N PHE A 36 1.82 17.92 -1.79
CA PHE A 36 0.48 17.90 -1.21
C PHE A 36 -0.51 18.58 -2.16
N GLU A 37 -1.55 17.86 -2.53
CA GLU A 37 -2.61 18.33 -3.40
C GLU A 37 -3.98 18.03 -2.80
N VAL A 38 -4.93 18.89 -3.15
CA VAL A 38 -6.34 18.66 -2.87
C VAL A 38 -6.86 17.60 -3.84
N GLN A 39 -7.71 16.69 -3.37
CA GLN A 39 -8.19 15.54 -4.15
C GLN A 39 -7.06 14.63 -4.66
N PRO A 40 -6.17 14.13 -3.78
CA PRO A 40 -5.07 13.29 -4.21
C PRO A 40 -5.57 11.97 -4.79
N GLY A 41 -4.99 11.53 -5.92
CA GLY A 41 -5.26 10.22 -6.50
C GLY A 41 -6.75 9.94 -6.76
N PRO A 42 -7.36 8.88 -6.16
CA PRO A 42 -8.76 8.54 -6.42
C PRO A 42 -9.77 9.38 -5.62
N TYR A 43 -9.34 10.18 -4.64
CA TYR A 43 -10.26 10.99 -3.84
C TYR A 43 -10.90 12.09 -4.68
N THR A 44 -12.19 12.33 -4.48
CA THR A 44 -12.98 13.30 -5.27
C THR A 44 -13.41 14.52 -4.47
N SER A 45 -13.17 14.50 -3.16
CA SER A 45 -13.55 15.60 -2.28
C SER A 45 -12.46 16.65 -2.13
N ASP A 46 -12.84 17.91 -2.30
CA ASP A 46 -12.04 19.10 -2.03
C ASP A 46 -11.60 19.27 -0.56
N THR A 47 -12.15 18.49 0.35
CA THR A 47 -11.73 18.49 1.76
C THR A 47 -10.57 17.54 2.04
N VAL A 48 -10.21 16.67 1.10
CA VAL A 48 -9.11 15.71 1.25
C VAL A 48 -7.84 16.34 0.71
N LEU A 49 -6.80 16.35 1.54
CA LEU A 49 -5.45 16.76 1.21
C LEU A 49 -4.52 15.57 1.35
N GLY A 50 -3.58 15.42 0.44
CA GLY A 50 -2.55 14.39 0.58
C GLY A 50 -1.51 14.43 -0.49
N ALA A 51 -0.55 13.52 -0.39
CA ALA A 51 0.55 13.36 -1.32
C ALA A 51 0.71 11.88 -1.68
N LYS A 52 1.07 11.61 -2.94
CA LYS A 52 1.45 10.26 -3.35
C LYS A 52 2.85 9.95 -2.81
N LEU A 53 3.00 8.79 -2.17
CA LEU A 53 4.28 8.30 -1.63
C LEU A 53 5.06 7.51 -2.68
N GLY A 54 4.35 6.78 -3.54
CA GLY A 54 4.95 5.96 -4.57
C GLY A 54 3.98 4.96 -5.19
N THR A 55 4.52 4.11 -6.05
CA THR A 55 3.78 3.07 -6.78
C THR A 55 4.47 1.73 -6.63
N LEU A 56 3.74 0.71 -6.21
CA LEU A 56 4.13 -0.68 -6.29
C LEU A 56 3.52 -1.32 -7.55
N GLU A 57 4.34 -1.96 -8.35
CA GLU A 57 3.90 -2.80 -9.47
C GLU A 57 4.37 -4.23 -9.26
N ALA A 58 3.41 -5.16 -9.18
CA ALA A 58 3.67 -6.59 -9.08
C ALA A 58 3.39 -7.29 -10.42
N PHE A 59 4.40 -7.95 -10.96
CA PHE A 59 4.33 -8.72 -12.19
C PHE A 59 4.26 -10.21 -11.87
N THR A 60 3.48 -10.94 -12.65
CA THR A 60 3.40 -12.40 -12.57
C THR A 60 3.70 -13.03 -13.93
N ASP A 61 4.41 -14.17 -13.90
CA ASP A 61 4.74 -14.96 -15.08
C ASP A 61 3.62 -15.97 -15.41
N GLY A 62 2.37 -15.49 -15.46
CA GLY A 62 1.17 -16.32 -15.72
C GLY A 62 0.46 -16.87 -14.48
N GLU A 63 1.01 -16.64 -13.29
CA GLU A 63 0.36 -16.94 -12.01
C GLU A 63 -0.60 -15.81 -11.58
N GLU A 64 -1.59 -16.14 -10.75
CA GLU A 64 -2.48 -15.16 -10.11
C GLU A 64 -1.91 -14.73 -8.76
N ILE A 65 -2.15 -13.48 -8.36
CA ILE A 65 -1.81 -13.03 -7.00
C ILE A 65 -3.01 -13.33 -6.09
N TYR A 66 -2.77 -14.12 -5.04
CA TYR A 66 -3.78 -14.48 -4.06
C TYR A 66 -3.67 -13.60 -2.82
N SER A 67 -4.78 -12.97 -2.43
CA SER A 67 -4.95 -12.20 -1.17
C SER A 67 -3.76 -11.28 -0.83
N PRO A 68 -3.44 -10.30 -1.68
CA PRO A 68 -2.31 -9.41 -1.46
C PRO A 68 -2.53 -8.54 -0.21
N ALA A 69 -1.48 -8.41 0.59
CA ALA A 69 -1.48 -7.66 1.84
C ALA A 69 -0.17 -6.91 2.05
N TRP A 70 -0.25 -5.85 2.85
CA TRP A 70 0.91 -5.25 3.49
C TRP A 70 1.21 -6.05 4.76
N GLY A 71 2.39 -6.66 4.83
CA GLY A 71 2.94 -7.24 6.06
C GLY A 71 3.62 -6.12 6.86
N SER A 72 3.19 -5.86 8.09
CA SER A 72 3.79 -4.83 8.94
C SER A 72 3.79 -5.26 10.40
N THR A 73 4.54 -6.31 10.75
CA THR A 73 4.62 -6.78 12.14
C THR A 73 5.54 -5.94 13.04
N SER A 74 6.24 -4.93 12.49
CA SER A 74 6.97 -3.89 13.24
C SER A 74 7.47 -2.71 12.39
N GLU A 75 7.23 -2.73 11.07
CA GLU A 75 7.91 -1.87 10.09
C GLU A 75 7.42 -0.41 10.11
N ASN A 76 6.24 -0.15 10.68
CA ASN A 76 5.69 1.18 10.92
C ASN A 76 4.68 1.17 12.07
N PHE A 77 5.12 1.50 13.29
CA PHE A 77 4.23 1.64 14.44
C PHE A 77 3.75 3.08 14.67
N TRP A 78 4.46 4.06 14.12
CA TRP A 78 4.23 5.47 14.43
C TRP A 78 3.30 6.14 13.42
N PRO A 79 2.36 6.99 13.88
CA PRO A 79 1.57 7.80 12.99
C PRO A 79 2.44 8.72 12.12
N ALA A 80 1.99 8.96 10.90
CA ALA A 80 2.65 9.87 9.99
C ALA A 80 2.21 11.30 10.30
N TYR A 81 3.13 12.13 10.78
CA TYR A 81 2.80 13.48 11.19
C TYR A 81 3.38 14.49 10.19
N VAL A 82 2.53 15.43 9.79
CA VAL A 82 2.85 16.52 8.89
C VAL A 82 2.86 17.82 9.69
N SER A 83 4.00 18.51 9.69
CA SER A 83 4.19 19.80 10.36
C SER A 83 4.22 20.92 9.34
N GLY A 84 3.53 22.02 9.65
CA GLY A 84 3.52 23.21 8.82
C GLY A 84 2.44 24.22 9.22
N PRO A 85 2.30 25.31 8.46
CA PRO A 85 1.34 26.35 8.75
C PRO A 85 -0.10 25.85 8.52
N MET A 86 -0.95 25.87 9.54
CA MET A 86 -2.34 25.43 9.45
C MET A 86 -3.28 26.19 10.39
N ARG A 87 -4.59 26.04 10.20
CA ARG A 87 -5.66 26.62 11.00
C ARG A 87 -6.42 25.52 11.74
N PHE A 88 -6.95 25.83 12.92
CA PHE A 88 -7.77 24.88 13.68
C PHE A 88 -9.26 24.95 13.43
N TYR A 89 -9.73 26.09 12.95
CA TYR A 89 -11.12 26.36 12.70
C TYR A 89 -11.23 27.33 11.52
N PRO A 90 -12.39 27.39 10.85
CA PRO A 90 -12.56 28.22 9.68
C PRO A 90 -12.33 29.69 10.04
N GLY A 91 -11.45 30.36 9.30
CA GLY A 91 -11.10 31.77 9.54
C GLY A 91 -10.24 32.05 10.78
N GLY A 92 -9.76 31.01 11.48
CA GLY A 92 -8.85 31.16 12.61
C GLY A 92 -7.44 31.63 12.22
N PRO A 93 -6.57 31.96 13.19
CA PRO A 93 -5.19 32.36 12.90
C PRO A 93 -4.41 31.21 12.27
N LEU A 94 -3.43 31.58 11.44
CA LEU A 94 -2.45 30.63 10.91
C LEU A 94 -1.38 30.38 11.97
N ILE A 95 -1.12 29.12 12.28
CA ILE A 95 -0.12 28.72 13.27
C ILE A 95 0.75 27.58 12.75
N GLN A 96 1.95 27.46 13.28
CA GLN A 96 2.77 26.27 13.05
C GLN A 96 2.30 25.13 13.97
N TRP A 97 1.91 24.01 13.38
CA TRP A 97 1.38 22.86 14.11
C TRP A 97 1.74 21.54 13.42
N THR A 98 1.48 20.43 14.10
CA THR A 98 1.72 19.07 13.62
C THR A 98 0.42 18.29 13.63
N TYR A 99 0.04 17.71 12.49
CA TYR A 99 -1.21 16.98 12.32
C TYR A 99 -0.97 15.58 11.77
N GLU A 100 -1.77 14.61 12.21
CA GLU A 100 -1.67 13.22 11.76
C GLU A 100 -2.26 13.05 10.36
N PHE A 101 -1.54 12.33 9.52
CA PHE A 101 -1.99 11.84 8.23
C PHE A 101 -1.93 10.32 8.24
N HIS A 102 -2.74 9.70 7.39
CA HIS A 102 -2.90 8.26 7.27
C HIS A 102 -2.33 7.77 5.95
N ILE A 103 -1.76 6.58 5.98
CA ILE A 103 -1.22 5.93 4.79
C ILE A 103 -2.30 5.05 4.21
N MET A 104 -2.66 5.34 2.96
CA MET A 104 -3.74 4.69 2.24
C MET A 104 -3.18 4.00 1.01
N SER A 105 -3.60 2.76 0.82
CA SER A 105 -3.29 1.92 -0.32
C SER A 105 -4.43 2.00 -1.33
N VAL A 106 -4.08 2.26 -2.59
CA VAL A 106 -5.02 2.38 -3.70
C VAL A 106 -4.66 1.31 -4.74
N ALA A 107 -5.45 0.25 -4.77
CA ALA A 107 -5.20 -0.92 -5.61
C ALA A 107 -6.11 -0.95 -6.84
N TYR A 108 -5.54 -1.32 -7.99
CA TYR A 108 -6.26 -1.45 -9.26
C TYR A 108 -6.40 -2.93 -9.65
N ARG A 109 -7.22 -3.67 -8.89
CA ARG A 109 -7.37 -5.14 -9.01
C ARG A 109 -7.81 -5.65 -10.39
N HIS A 110 -8.42 -4.78 -11.20
CA HIS A 110 -8.91 -5.07 -12.55
C HIS A 110 -8.08 -4.39 -13.64
N GLY A 111 -6.89 -3.88 -13.29
CA GLY A 111 -5.99 -3.17 -14.18
C GLY A 111 -6.14 -1.66 -14.04
N TYR A 112 -5.04 -0.93 -14.19
CA TYR A 112 -5.02 0.52 -14.21
C TYR A 112 -5.41 1.04 -15.61
N PRO A 113 -6.21 2.11 -15.75
CA PRO A 113 -6.78 2.99 -14.72
C PRO A 113 -8.22 2.60 -14.30
N GLY A 114 -8.49 1.32 -14.03
CA GLY A 114 -9.81 0.83 -13.63
C GLY A 114 -10.28 1.33 -12.26
N GLN A 115 -11.44 0.84 -11.81
CA GLN A 115 -12.03 1.23 -10.52
C GLN A 115 -11.05 0.91 -9.37
N PRO A 116 -10.64 1.91 -8.57
CA PRO A 116 -9.72 1.70 -7.47
C PRO A 116 -10.42 1.09 -6.25
N THR A 117 -9.68 0.32 -5.47
CA THR A 117 -10.01 -0.07 -4.09
C THR A 117 -9.08 0.66 -3.14
N ILE A 118 -9.66 1.39 -2.18
CA ILE A 118 -8.91 2.13 -1.17
C ILE A 118 -8.93 1.33 0.13
N THR A 119 -7.77 1.04 0.69
CA THR A 119 -7.63 0.45 2.02
C THR A 119 -6.65 1.27 2.86
N LYS A 120 -6.84 1.26 4.17
CA LYS A 120 -5.88 1.86 5.09
C LYS A 120 -4.72 0.88 5.31
N VAL A 121 -3.51 1.42 5.42
CA VAL A 121 -2.32 0.65 5.80
C VAL A 121 -2.10 0.79 7.30
N ASP A 122 -2.56 -0.21 8.04
CA ASP A 122 -2.45 -0.34 9.49
C ASP A 122 -1.57 -1.54 9.92
N TYR A 123 -0.96 -1.39 11.09
CA TYR A 123 -0.29 -2.46 11.83
C TYR A 123 -1.32 -3.49 12.38
N PRO A 124 -0.99 -4.79 12.50
CA PRO A 124 0.25 -5.47 12.11
C PRO A 124 0.26 -5.99 10.66
N TYR A 125 -0.87 -5.93 10.00
CA TYR A 125 -1.03 -6.29 8.60
C TYR A 125 -2.29 -5.65 8.07
N SER A 126 -2.31 -5.35 6.77
CA SER A 126 -3.47 -4.75 6.14
C SER A 126 -3.72 -5.35 4.76
N PRO A 127 -4.96 -5.74 4.43
CA PRO A 127 -5.27 -6.17 3.08
C PRO A 127 -5.08 -5.00 2.10
N ILE A 128 -4.52 -5.30 0.92
CA ILE A 128 -4.39 -4.31 -0.16
C ILE A 128 -5.74 -4.08 -0.86
N ILE A 129 -6.63 -5.08 -0.86
CA ILE A 129 -7.95 -5.02 -1.49
C ILE A 129 -9.04 -5.25 -0.44
N ASP A 130 -9.07 -6.45 0.15
CA ASP A 130 -10.02 -6.85 1.19
C ASP A 130 -9.47 -8.10 1.90
N ASN A 131 -10.01 -8.41 3.08
CA ASN A 131 -9.64 -9.61 3.86
C ASN A 131 -10.19 -10.91 3.24
N GLY A 132 -11.11 -10.85 2.29
CA GLY A 132 -11.63 -12.04 1.59
C GLY A 132 -10.56 -12.80 0.78
N PRO A 133 -10.89 -13.99 0.26
CA PRO A 133 -10.01 -14.73 -0.63
C PRO A 133 -9.95 -14.08 -2.01
N ILE A 134 -9.11 -13.07 -2.15
CA ILE A 134 -9.01 -12.26 -3.37
C ILE A 134 -8.07 -12.93 -4.38
N GLN A 135 -8.46 -12.86 -5.66
CA GLN A 135 -7.62 -13.23 -6.80
C GLN A 135 -7.42 -11.99 -7.67
N VAL A 136 -6.16 -11.65 -7.94
CA VAL A 136 -5.77 -10.61 -8.89
C VAL A 136 -5.13 -11.29 -10.08
N LYS A 137 -5.69 -11.02 -11.26
CA LYS A 137 -5.31 -11.66 -12.53
C LYS A 137 -4.64 -10.69 -13.52
N VAL A 138 -4.43 -9.45 -13.09
CA VAL A 138 -3.80 -8.43 -13.92
C VAL A 138 -2.30 -8.37 -13.62
N SER A 139 -1.52 -8.20 -14.67
CA SER A 139 -0.06 -8.05 -14.62
C SER A 139 0.29 -6.89 -15.56
N PRO A 140 0.82 -5.76 -15.06
CA PRO A 140 1.12 -5.50 -13.64
C PRO A 140 -0.14 -5.33 -12.78
N PHE A 141 -0.09 -5.85 -11.56
CA PHE A 141 -0.95 -5.41 -10.47
C PHE A 141 -0.37 -4.14 -9.86
N ARG A 142 -1.03 -3.01 -10.10
CA ARG A 142 -0.61 -1.69 -9.62
C ARG A 142 -1.30 -1.32 -8.31
N VAL A 143 -0.50 -0.86 -7.36
CA VAL A 143 -0.92 -0.30 -6.08
C VAL A 143 -0.20 1.02 -5.85
N GLU A 144 -0.92 2.06 -5.47
CA GLU A 144 -0.36 3.36 -5.13
C GLU A 144 -0.49 3.60 -3.63
N LEU A 145 0.55 4.15 -3.01
CA LEU A 145 0.51 4.58 -1.61
C LEU A 145 0.34 6.09 -1.55
N TYR A 146 -0.59 6.54 -0.71
CA TYR A 146 -0.87 7.96 -0.46
C TYR A 146 -0.79 8.25 1.03
N LEU A 147 -0.34 9.46 1.35
CA LEU A 147 -0.42 10.04 2.69
C LEU A 147 -1.54 11.09 2.67
N VAL A 148 -2.61 10.90 3.45
CA VAL A 148 -3.83 11.75 3.40
C VAL A 148 -4.33 12.15 4.79
N ASN A 149 -5.07 13.25 4.88
CA ASN A 149 -5.63 13.79 6.12
C ASN A 149 -6.89 13.04 6.64
N THR A 150 -7.17 11.83 6.18
CA THR A 150 -8.33 11.03 6.58
C THR A 150 -8.04 9.54 6.46
N ASP A 151 -8.62 8.75 7.35
CA ASP A 151 -8.50 7.29 7.35
C ASP A 151 -9.62 6.60 6.53
N SER A 152 -10.53 7.39 5.94
CA SER A 152 -11.70 6.88 5.25
C SER A 152 -11.37 6.24 3.91
N THR A 153 -11.87 5.02 3.70
CA THR A 153 -11.78 4.32 2.40
C THR A 153 -12.84 4.80 1.39
N ASN A 154 -13.75 5.69 1.79
CA ASN A 154 -14.71 6.29 0.88
C ASN A 154 -14.08 7.46 0.10
N ARG A 155 -13.87 7.26 -1.20
CA ARG A 155 -13.29 8.29 -2.08
C ARG A 155 -14.02 9.64 -2.09
N ASN A 156 -15.30 9.68 -1.72
CA ASN A 156 -16.12 10.89 -1.68
C ASN A 156 -16.23 11.51 -0.28
N ILE A 157 -15.42 11.07 0.69
CA ILE A 157 -15.46 11.54 2.08
C ILE A 157 -15.36 13.06 2.19
N LYS A 158 -16.22 13.67 3.01
CA LYS A 158 -16.13 15.06 3.42
C LYS A 158 -15.47 15.16 4.79
N VAL A 159 -14.16 15.41 4.81
CA VAL A 159 -13.37 15.62 6.03
C VAL A 159 -13.89 16.87 6.74
N LYS A 160 -14.16 16.74 8.03
CA LYS A 160 -14.73 17.80 8.88
C LYS A 160 -14.11 17.73 10.28
N PRO A 161 -14.13 18.82 11.05
CA PRO A 161 -13.71 18.80 12.45
C PRO A 161 -14.33 17.64 13.23
N PRO A 162 -13.56 16.90 14.05
CA PRO A 162 -12.22 17.25 14.56
C PRO A 162 -11.06 17.03 13.58
N GLU A 163 -11.28 16.37 12.43
CA GLU A 163 -10.25 16.24 11.41
C GLU A 163 -10.07 17.56 10.63
N LEU A 164 -8.83 17.88 10.27
CA LEU A 164 -8.56 19.14 9.56
C LEU A 164 -8.82 18.96 8.06
N PRO A 165 -9.83 19.62 7.46
CA PRO A 165 -10.03 19.58 6.03
C PRO A 165 -8.89 20.31 5.30
N ALA A 166 -8.71 20.02 4.01
CA ALA A 166 -7.69 20.63 3.17
C ALA A 166 -7.63 22.16 3.25
N SER A 167 -8.78 22.83 3.37
CA SER A 167 -8.88 24.29 3.50
C SER A 167 -8.18 24.88 4.74
N TYR A 168 -7.78 24.05 5.70
CA TYR A 168 -7.09 24.49 6.91
C TYR A 168 -5.56 24.49 6.74
N PHE A 169 -5.05 23.87 5.70
CA PHE A 169 -3.64 23.88 5.34
C PHE A 169 -3.37 25.07 4.41
N GLU A 170 -2.35 25.86 4.72
CA GLU A 170 -1.99 27.02 3.91
C GLU A 170 -1.38 26.57 2.57
N PRO A 171 -1.94 27.02 1.43
CA PRO A 171 -1.48 26.61 0.12
C PRO A 171 -0.09 27.18 -0.20
N ASN A 172 0.68 26.44 -1.00
CA ASN A 172 2.03 26.82 -1.46
C ASN A 172 3.08 26.98 -0.34
N GLU A 173 2.81 26.43 0.84
CA GLU A 173 3.75 26.39 1.96
C GLU A 173 4.51 25.07 2.01
N VAL A 174 5.68 25.09 2.67
CA VAL A 174 6.47 23.89 2.89
C VAL A 174 5.98 23.16 4.13
N TYR A 175 5.63 21.90 3.94
CA TYR A 175 5.32 20.97 5.02
C TYR A 175 6.44 19.97 5.20
N THR A 176 6.73 19.62 6.45
CA THR A 176 7.75 18.63 6.81
C THR A 176 7.11 17.42 7.45
N LEU A 177 7.56 16.23 7.07
CA LEU A 177 7.24 15.02 7.80
C LEU A 177 8.10 14.92 9.07
N THR A 178 7.59 14.25 10.10
CA THR A 178 8.40 13.99 11.28
C THR A 178 9.69 13.24 10.90
N PRO A 179 10.82 13.52 11.57
CA PRO A 179 12.11 12.89 11.24
C PRO A 179 12.11 11.35 11.29
N MET A 180 11.12 10.75 11.95
CA MET A 180 10.96 9.31 12.09
C MET A 180 10.08 8.67 11.01
N PHE A 181 9.50 9.47 10.09
CA PHE A 181 8.70 8.94 9.00
C PHE A 181 9.62 8.29 7.94
N ASN A 182 9.78 6.98 8.04
CA ASN A 182 10.54 6.16 7.09
C ASN A 182 9.79 4.86 6.83
N PRO A 183 8.70 4.89 6.05
CA PRO A 183 7.83 3.75 5.95
C PRO A 183 8.46 2.60 5.15
N VAL A 184 8.54 1.43 5.79
CA VAL A 184 8.91 0.17 5.16
C VAL A 184 7.71 -0.77 5.19
N TYR A 185 7.44 -1.45 4.07
CA TYR A 185 6.35 -2.41 3.96
C TYR A 185 6.79 -3.65 3.21
N SER A 186 6.42 -4.80 3.74
CA SER A 186 6.49 -6.06 3.02
C SER A 186 5.25 -6.27 2.14
N PHE A 187 5.44 -6.60 0.87
CA PHE A 187 4.36 -7.08 -0.01
C PHE A 187 4.21 -8.59 0.16
N VAL A 188 3.09 -9.03 0.73
CA VAL A 188 2.83 -10.43 1.07
C VAL A 188 1.63 -10.94 0.29
N VAL A 189 1.70 -12.18 -0.16
CA VAL A 189 0.66 -12.84 -0.95
C VAL A 189 0.48 -14.26 -0.44
N ALA A 190 -0.73 -14.79 -0.52
CA ALA A 190 -0.97 -16.18 -0.16
C ALA A 190 -0.34 -17.11 -1.20
N ASN A 191 0.19 -18.23 -0.74
CA ASN A 191 0.74 -19.27 -1.61
C ASN A 191 -0.34 -20.12 -2.30
N GLN A 192 -1.59 -20.02 -1.85
CA GLN A 192 -2.71 -20.83 -2.33
C GLN A 192 -3.96 -19.99 -2.53
N LYS A 193 -4.74 -20.38 -3.53
CA LYS A 193 -6.06 -19.83 -3.80
C LYS A 193 -7.01 -20.16 -2.65
N GLY A 194 -7.81 -19.18 -2.23
CA GLY A 194 -8.83 -19.38 -1.21
C GLY A 194 -8.39 -19.00 0.20
N THR A 195 -7.08 -18.81 0.42
CA THR A 195 -6.52 -18.30 1.68
C THR A 195 -6.85 -16.82 1.84
N LYS A 196 -7.31 -16.42 3.03
CA LYS A 196 -7.54 -15.02 3.39
C LYS A 196 -6.30 -14.36 3.99
N VAL A 197 -6.27 -13.03 3.98
CA VAL A 197 -5.15 -12.26 4.56
C VAL A 197 -4.95 -12.58 6.04
N ASN A 198 -6.01 -12.63 6.83
CA ASN A 198 -5.92 -12.95 8.25
C ASN A 198 -5.48 -14.41 8.51
N GLU A 199 -5.87 -15.35 7.67
CA GLU A 199 -5.43 -16.76 7.75
C GLU A 199 -3.92 -16.88 7.44
N MET A 200 -3.42 -16.10 6.48
CA MET A 200 -1.99 -16.02 6.16
C MET A 200 -1.15 -15.38 7.29
N MET A 201 -1.70 -14.37 7.97
CA MET A 201 -0.95 -13.55 8.94
C MET A 201 -1.12 -13.99 10.41
N ASN A 202 -2.08 -14.86 10.73
CA ASN A 202 -2.29 -15.40 12.09
C ASN A 202 -1.38 -16.59 12.44
N TRP A 203 -0.41 -16.96 11.61
CA TRP A 203 0.56 -18.05 11.89
C TRP A 203 1.67 -17.67 12.88
N TRP A 204 1.29 -17.02 13.99
CA TRP A 204 2.12 -16.74 15.16
C TRP A 204 1.48 -17.23 16.46
N ASP A 205 0.81 -18.38 16.43
CA ASP A 205 0.72 -19.29 17.58
C ASP A 205 1.46 -20.57 17.16
N GLY A 206 2.74 -20.65 17.55
CA GLY A 206 3.66 -21.66 17.04
C GLY A 206 3.20 -23.10 17.27
N GLU A 207 3.50 -23.95 16.30
CA GLU A 207 4.05 -25.29 16.51
C GLU A 207 4.89 -25.71 15.28
N PRO A 208 5.93 -26.54 15.46
CA PRO A 208 6.90 -26.98 14.45
C PRO A 208 6.35 -27.93 13.37
#